data_AF-A0A9K3I6H5-F1
#
_entry.id   AF-A0A9K3I6H5-F1
#
_cell.length_a   1.000
_cell.length_b   1.000
_cell.length_c   1.000
_cell.angle_alpha   90.00
_cell.angle_beta   90.00
_cell.angle_gamma   90.00
#
_symmetry.space_group_name_H-M   'P 1'
#
loop_
_entity.id
_entity.type
_entity.pdbx_description
1 polymer ?
#
loop_
_entity_poly.entity_id
_entity_poly.type
_entity_poly.pdbx_seq_one_letter_code
_entity_poly.pdbx_strand_id
1 'polypeptide(L)'
;MKFGDLEKKLSDSEKRHVAELKEMQTSYDQLLADHHRLMDEKEELARARDRAIGSHTATIDEAKGMLTRCDGEMVELYAQVSELMLTKQWFLTEGIAWVVKLVHQSPELEKVVADLVNSVNAVGVNEGIKQGFKAAHDSIRSAEEVYGYDEGAKEVLETAIKAFDNFHISVLDKVADLVDKPLSVIKQKSELPIVKEDFEA
;
A
#
# COMPACT_ATOMS: atom_id res chain seq x y z
N MET A 1 -111.77 -8.34 29.88
CA MET A 1 -110.79 -7.38 29.33
C MET A 1 -111.53 -6.55 28.28
N LYS A 2 -111.54 -5.21 28.36
CA LYS A 2 -112.28 -4.38 27.40
C LYS A 2 -111.40 -4.14 26.16
N PHE A 3 -112.02 -4.09 24.98
CA PHE A 3 -111.33 -3.95 23.68
C PHE A 3 -110.33 -2.77 23.64
N GLY A 4 -110.69 -1.63 24.25
CA GLY A 4 -109.80 -0.46 24.35
C GLY A 4 -108.52 -0.65 25.19
N ASP A 5 -108.50 -1.60 26.15
CA ASP A 5 -107.27 -1.91 26.90
C ASP A 5 -106.27 -2.72 26.05
N LEU A 6 -106.78 -3.53 25.11
CA LEU A 6 -105.97 -4.31 24.18
C LEU A 6 -105.37 -3.43 23.08
N GLU A 7 -106.15 -2.50 22.53
CA GLU A 7 -105.65 -1.51 21.55
C GLU A 7 -104.55 -0.62 22.13
N LYS A 8 -104.72 -0.14 23.36
CA LYS A 8 -103.68 0.65 24.03
C LYS A 8 -102.40 -0.14 24.24
N LYS A 9 -102.50 -1.40 24.70
CA LYS A 9 -101.33 -2.28 24.87
C LYS A 9 -100.62 -2.59 23.56
N LEU A 10 -101.39 -2.76 22.47
CA LEU A 10 -100.84 -2.97 21.13
C LEU A 10 -100.07 -1.73 20.66
N SER A 11 -100.66 -0.54 20.77
CA SER A 11 -100.01 0.72 20.42
C SER A 11 -98.75 1.00 21.24
N ASP A 12 -98.78 0.70 22.55
CA ASP A 12 -97.61 0.85 23.42
C ASP A 12 -96.51 -0.21 23.12
N SER A 13 -96.88 -1.38 22.58
CA SER A 13 -95.93 -2.38 22.09
C SER A 13 -95.29 -1.96 20.76
N GLU A 14 -96.10 -1.47 19.81
CA GLU A 14 -95.63 -0.98 18.52
C GLU A 14 -94.66 0.19 18.69
N LYS A 15 -94.97 1.16 19.56
CA LYS A 15 -94.05 2.28 19.86
C LYS A 15 -92.72 1.80 20.45
N ARG A 16 -92.73 0.76 21.29
CA ARG A 16 -91.50 0.17 21.84
C ARG A 16 -90.67 -0.52 20.77
N HIS A 17 -91.28 -1.35 19.93
CA HIS A 17 -90.57 -2.00 18.83
C HIS A 17 -90.02 -1.02 17.80
N VAL A 18 -90.74 0.07 17.51
CA VAL A 18 -90.23 1.15 16.64
C VAL A 18 -89.02 1.85 17.27
N ALA A 19 -89.04 2.08 18.59
CA ALA A 19 -87.89 2.65 19.30
C ALA A 19 -86.68 1.70 19.29
N GLU A 20 -86.89 0.41 19.56
CA GLU A 20 -85.86 -0.64 19.52
C GLU A 20 -85.24 -0.78 18.12
N LEU A 21 -86.06 -0.76 17.06
CA LEU A 21 -85.57 -0.79 15.67
C LEU A 21 -84.74 0.45 15.33
N LYS A 22 -85.15 1.63 15.82
CA LYS A 22 -84.41 2.88 15.59
C LYS A 22 -83.07 2.88 16.33
N GLU A 23 -83.03 2.34 17.55
CA GLU A 23 -81.80 2.17 18.32
C GLU A 23 -80.86 1.16 17.65
N MET A 24 -81.39 0.02 17.21
CA MET A 24 -80.63 -0.99 16.46
C MET A 24 -80.06 -0.42 15.16
N GLN A 25 -80.85 0.35 14.41
CA GLN A 25 -80.40 1.02 13.19
C GLN A 25 -79.26 2.00 13.48
N THR A 26 -79.40 2.82 14.52
CA THR A 26 -78.36 3.78 14.92
C THR A 26 -77.07 3.05 15.34
N SER A 27 -77.20 1.95 16.08
CA SER A 27 -76.06 1.11 16.48
C SER A 27 -75.40 0.44 15.28
N TYR A 28 -76.16 0.01 14.27
CA TYR A 28 -75.63 -0.60 13.06
C TYR A 28 -74.88 0.43 12.20
N ASP A 29 -75.44 1.62 12.03
CA ASP A 29 -74.80 2.71 11.29
C ASP A 29 -73.48 3.13 11.95
N GLN A 30 -73.46 3.19 13.30
CA GLN A 30 -72.25 3.47 14.06
C GLN A 30 -71.19 2.37 13.87
N LEU A 31 -71.58 1.09 13.93
CA LEU A 31 -70.67 -0.03 13.72
C LEU A 31 -70.08 -0.02 12.30
N LEU A 32 -70.88 0.33 11.29
CA LEU A 32 -70.43 0.45 9.90
C LEU A 32 -69.42 1.60 9.75
N ALA A 33 -69.67 2.74 10.39
CA ALA A 33 -68.74 3.87 10.40
C ALA A 33 -67.41 3.51 11.08
N ASP A 34 -67.46 2.85 12.24
CA ASP A 34 -66.26 2.39 12.95
C ASP A 34 -65.50 1.32 12.14
N HIS A 35 -66.21 0.44 11.43
CA HIS A 35 -65.59 -0.56 10.54
C HIS A 35 -64.79 0.10 9.42
N HIS A 36 -65.38 1.08 8.72
CA HIS A 36 -64.67 1.82 7.66
C HIS A 36 -63.46 2.58 8.23
N ARG A 37 -63.59 3.24 9.39
CA ARG A 37 -62.46 3.92 10.04
C ARG A 37 -61.32 2.96 10.33
N LEU A 38 -61.62 1.78 10.90
CA LEU A 38 -60.60 0.78 11.20
C LEU A 38 -59.93 0.21 9.95
N MET A 39 -60.67 0.09 8.84
CA MET A 39 -60.11 -0.35 7.56
C MET A 39 -59.14 0.68 6.99
N ASP A 40 -59.48 1.98 7.06
CA ASP A 40 -58.59 3.07 6.63
C ASP A 40 -57.33 3.15 7.51
N GLU A 41 -57.47 3.05 8.84
CA GLU A 41 -56.35 3.02 9.78
C GLU A 41 -55.44 1.82 9.53
N LYS A 42 -56.01 0.64 9.27
CA LYS A 42 -55.25 -0.57 8.93
C LYS A 42 -54.45 -0.38 7.64
N GLU A 43 -55.05 0.22 6.62
CA GLU A 43 -54.35 0.45 5.35
C GLU A 43 -53.21 1.46 5.50
N GLU A 44 -53.43 2.54 6.25
CA GLU A 44 -52.36 3.51 6.51
C GLU A 44 -51.23 2.91 7.35
N LEU A 45 -51.54 2.07 8.33
CA LEU A 45 -50.53 1.34 9.10
C LEU A 45 -49.72 0.39 8.20
N ALA A 46 -50.38 -0.30 7.26
CA ALA A 46 -49.68 -1.13 6.28
C ALA A 46 -48.73 -0.30 5.39
N ARG A 47 -49.19 0.84 4.88
CA ARG A 47 -48.34 1.75 4.09
C ARG A 47 -47.17 2.31 4.90
N ALA A 48 -47.41 2.70 6.15
CA ALA A 48 -46.36 3.21 7.04
C ALA A 48 -45.31 2.13 7.32
N ARG A 49 -45.74 0.89 7.58
CA ARG A 49 -44.85 -0.25 7.73
C ARG A 49 -44.02 -0.49 6.47
N ASP A 50 -44.64 -0.49 5.29
CA ASP A 50 -43.95 -0.77 4.03
C ASP A 50 -42.91 0.34 3.72
N ARG A 51 -43.22 1.61 4.02
CA ARG A 51 -42.25 2.72 3.96
C ARG A 51 -41.08 2.51 4.92
N ALA A 52 -41.35 2.11 6.16
CA ALA A 52 -40.31 1.84 7.15
C ALA A 52 -39.41 0.67 6.73
N ILE A 53 -40.00 -0.42 6.23
CA ILE A 53 -39.26 -1.56 5.67
C ILE A 53 -38.38 -1.09 4.50
N GLY A 54 -38.95 -0.36 3.54
CA GLY A 54 -38.20 0.16 2.39
C GLY A 54 -37.02 1.03 2.81
N SER A 55 -37.22 1.92 3.79
CA SER A 55 -36.15 2.75 4.35
C SER A 55 -35.06 1.92 5.01
N HIS A 56 -35.43 0.93 5.84
CA HIS A 56 -34.45 0.07 6.51
C HIS A 56 -33.68 -0.80 5.51
N THR A 57 -34.36 -1.36 4.50
CA THR A 57 -33.72 -2.13 3.43
C THR A 57 -32.69 -1.27 2.70
N ALA A 58 -33.03 -0.03 2.34
CA ALA A 58 -32.08 0.88 1.69
C ALA A 58 -30.84 1.15 2.54
N THR A 59 -31.00 1.41 3.84
CA THR A 59 -29.86 1.60 4.76
C THR A 59 -29.01 0.34 4.90
N ILE A 60 -29.64 -0.84 4.97
CA ILE A 60 -28.92 -2.12 5.04
C ILE A 60 -28.12 -2.36 3.76
N ASP A 61 -28.68 -2.07 2.60
CA ASP A 61 -28.01 -2.27 1.32
C ASP A 61 -26.85 -1.29 1.12
N GLU A 62 -27.00 -0.04 1.56
CA GLU A 62 -25.90 0.93 1.62
C GLU A 62 -24.77 0.45 2.53
N ALA A 63 -25.10 0.01 3.75
CA ALA A 63 -24.12 -0.51 4.70
C ALA A 63 -23.39 -1.75 4.16
N LYS A 64 -24.10 -2.67 3.49
CA LYS A 64 -23.48 -3.81 2.79
C LYS A 64 -22.53 -3.37 1.69
N GLY A 65 -22.93 -2.39 0.87
CA GLY A 65 -22.07 -1.85 -0.18
C GLY A 65 -20.78 -1.26 0.38
N MET A 66 -20.87 -0.51 1.48
CA MET A 66 -19.71 0.02 2.19
C MET A 66 -18.81 -1.09 2.74
N LEU A 67 -19.39 -2.14 3.34
CA LEU A 67 -18.64 -3.27 3.88
C LEU A 67 -17.89 -4.02 2.77
N THR A 68 -18.55 -4.34 1.66
CA THR A 68 -17.91 -5.00 0.51
C THR A 68 -16.75 -4.19 -0.06
N ARG A 69 -16.88 -2.87 -0.14
CA ARG A 69 -15.78 -2.00 -0.57
C ARG A 69 -14.61 -2.05 0.42
N CYS A 70 -14.89 -1.95 1.71
CA CYS A 70 -13.88 -2.01 2.76
C CYS A 70 -13.14 -3.36 2.76
N ASP A 71 -13.85 -4.47 2.57
CA ASP A 71 -13.25 -5.80 2.46
C ASP A 71 -12.33 -5.89 1.24
N GLY A 72 -12.73 -5.32 0.10
CA GLY A 72 -11.90 -5.24 -1.11
C GLY A 72 -10.62 -4.43 -0.88
N GLU A 73 -10.74 -3.23 -0.32
CA GLU A 73 -9.59 -2.37 0.03
C GLU A 73 -8.65 -3.07 1.01
N MET A 74 -9.20 -3.78 2.00
CA MET A 74 -8.42 -4.55 2.97
C MET A 74 -7.61 -5.66 2.29
N VAL A 75 -8.21 -6.42 1.37
CA VAL A 75 -7.51 -7.48 0.62
C VAL A 75 -6.36 -6.90 -0.21
N GLU A 76 -6.58 -5.79 -0.89
CA GLU A 76 -5.55 -5.12 -1.69
C GLU A 76 -4.39 -4.62 -0.82
N LEU A 77 -4.70 -3.96 0.30
CA LEU A 77 -3.68 -3.50 1.25
C LEU A 77 -2.88 -4.66 1.85
N TYR A 78 -3.54 -5.77 2.21
CA TYR A 78 -2.83 -6.96 2.71
C TYR A 78 -1.90 -7.55 1.65
N ALA A 79 -2.30 -7.57 0.38
CA ALA A 79 -1.43 -8.03 -0.71
C ALA A 79 -0.20 -7.13 -0.85
N GLN A 80 -0.38 -5.80 -0.86
CA GLN A 80 0.71 -4.83 -0.93
C GLN A 80 1.68 -4.95 0.25
N VAL A 81 1.16 -5.06 1.49
CA VAL A 81 2.00 -5.25 2.68
C VAL A 81 2.75 -6.57 2.62
N SER A 82 2.11 -7.64 2.17
CA SER A 82 2.74 -8.95 2.03
C SER A 82 3.87 -8.93 1.01
N GLU A 83 3.68 -8.29 -0.14
CA GLU A 83 4.72 -8.10 -1.15
C GLU A 83 5.90 -7.27 -0.60
N LEU A 84 5.61 -6.19 0.12
CA LEU A 84 6.64 -5.38 0.76
C LEU A 84 7.45 -6.17 1.79
N MET A 85 6.78 -7.00 2.61
CA MET A 85 7.45 -7.87 3.57
C MET A 85 8.36 -8.90 2.89
N LEU A 86 7.88 -9.54 1.82
CA LEU A 86 8.69 -10.47 1.03
C LEU A 86 9.88 -9.77 0.38
N THR A 87 9.69 -8.55 -0.13
CA THR A 87 10.74 -7.74 -0.74
C THR A 87 11.81 -7.36 0.28
N LYS A 88 11.39 -6.90 1.46
CA LYS A 88 12.29 -6.59 2.57
C LYS A 88 13.08 -7.83 3.01
N GLN A 89 12.41 -8.96 3.19
CA GLN A 89 13.05 -10.22 3.58
C GLN A 89 14.12 -10.60 2.56
N TRP A 90 13.75 -10.63 1.28
CA TRP A 90 14.66 -10.98 0.20
C TRP A 90 15.85 -10.02 0.11
N PHE A 91 15.61 -8.71 0.23
CA PHE A 91 16.69 -7.72 0.21
C PHE A 91 17.70 -7.97 1.33
N LEU A 92 17.23 -8.25 2.54
CA LEU A 92 18.08 -8.50 3.71
C LEU A 92 18.82 -9.86 3.67
N THR A 93 18.31 -10.85 2.94
CA THR A 93 18.94 -12.18 2.86
C THR A 93 19.82 -12.37 1.62
N GLU A 94 19.32 -11.95 0.46
CA GLU A 94 19.93 -12.23 -0.85
C GLU A 94 20.29 -10.94 -1.59
N GLY A 95 19.44 -9.90 -1.50
CA GLY A 95 19.63 -8.66 -2.24
C GLY A 95 20.93 -7.93 -1.91
N ILE A 96 21.31 -7.84 -0.63
CA ILE A 96 22.59 -7.23 -0.22
C ILE A 96 23.77 -8.01 -0.82
N ALA A 97 23.73 -9.35 -0.76
CA ALA A 97 24.80 -10.19 -1.31
C ALA A 97 24.93 -10.00 -2.83
N TRP A 98 23.80 -9.85 -3.52
CA TRP A 98 23.76 -9.55 -4.94
C TRP A 98 24.37 -8.17 -5.26
N VAL A 99 24.00 -7.10 -4.52
CA VAL A 99 24.58 -5.76 -4.71
C VAL A 99 26.09 -5.76 -4.46
N VAL A 100 26.55 -6.43 -3.40
CA VAL A 100 27.98 -6.57 -3.11
C VAL A 100 28.71 -7.29 -4.25
N LYS A 101 28.10 -8.34 -4.82
CA LYS A 101 28.67 -9.06 -5.98
C LYS A 101 28.79 -8.15 -7.20
N LEU A 102 27.77 -7.34 -7.50
CA LEU A 102 27.79 -6.38 -8.61
C LEU A 102 28.92 -5.35 -8.44
N VAL A 103 29.05 -4.79 -7.24
CA VAL A 103 30.13 -3.84 -6.92
C VAL A 103 31.50 -4.49 -7.06
N HIS A 104 31.68 -5.70 -6.54
CA HIS A 104 32.97 -6.39 -6.62
C HIS A 104 33.37 -6.76 -8.05
N GLN A 105 32.40 -7.02 -8.92
CA GLN A 105 32.62 -7.37 -10.33
C GLN A 105 32.67 -6.15 -11.26
N SER A 106 32.58 -4.93 -10.71
CA SER A 106 32.64 -3.69 -11.47
C SER A 106 34.03 -3.45 -12.07
N PRO A 107 34.15 -3.32 -13.40
CA PRO A 107 35.39 -2.92 -14.06
C PRO A 107 35.87 -1.54 -13.60
N GLU A 108 34.95 -0.65 -13.23
CA GLU A 108 35.27 0.67 -12.71
C GLU A 108 36.00 0.57 -11.36
N LEU A 109 35.51 -0.26 -10.45
CA LEU A 109 36.19 -0.54 -9.19
C LEU A 109 37.55 -1.19 -9.43
N GLU A 110 37.62 -2.20 -10.31
CA GLU A 110 38.86 -2.90 -10.66
C GLU A 110 39.93 -1.92 -11.15
N LYS A 111 39.57 -1.04 -12.08
CA LYS A 111 40.47 -0.04 -12.65
C LYS A 111 41.01 0.92 -11.59
N VAL A 112 40.13 1.50 -10.78
CA VAL A 112 40.52 2.51 -9.80
C VAL A 112 41.39 1.90 -8.69
N VAL A 113 41.09 0.67 -8.27
CA VAL A 113 41.94 -0.07 -7.32
C VAL A 113 43.31 -0.39 -7.93
N ALA A 114 43.36 -0.81 -9.20
CA ALA A 114 44.62 -1.07 -9.89
C ALA A 114 45.49 0.20 -10.00
N ASP A 115 44.89 1.33 -10.38
CA ASP A 115 45.57 2.63 -10.47
C ASP A 115 46.12 3.07 -9.11
N LEU A 116 45.34 2.89 -8.03
CA LEU A 116 45.78 3.19 -6.67
C LEU A 116 46.95 2.31 -6.22
N VAL A 117 46.86 0.99 -6.42
CA VAL A 117 47.92 0.04 -6.05
C VAL A 117 49.22 0.34 -6.81
N ASN A 118 49.12 0.61 -8.12
CA ASN A 118 50.27 0.96 -8.94
C ASN A 118 50.94 2.26 -8.47
N SER A 119 50.14 3.26 -8.10
CA SER A 119 50.65 4.54 -7.60
C SER A 119 51.32 4.41 -6.23
N VAL A 120 50.74 3.60 -5.33
CA VAL A 120 51.37 3.30 -4.02
C VAL A 120 52.70 2.58 -4.20
N ASN A 121 52.77 1.59 -5.10
CA ASN A 121 54.01 0.89 -5.42
C ASN A 121 55.07 1.85 -5.98
N ALA A 122 54.69 2.76 -6.87
CA ALA A 122 55.59 3.77 -7.42
C ALA A 122 56.16 4.69 -6.32
N VAL A 123 55.32 5.18 -5.41
CA VAL A 123 55.77 6.00 -4.27
C VAL A 123 56.71 5.20 -3.36
N GLY A 124 56.39 3.94 -3.07
CA GLY A 124 57.23 3.07 -2.26
C GLY A 124 58.61 2.83 -2.85
N VAL A 125 58.69 2.58 -4.17
CA VAL A 125 59.96 2.43 -4.90
C VAL A 125 60.77 3.72 -4.82
N ASN A 126 60.14 4.87 -5.06
CA ASN A 126 60.80 6.18 -5.03
C ASN A 126 61.35 6.55 -3.65
N GLU A 127 60.57 6.30 -2.59
CA GLU A 127 61.03 6.53 -1.23
C GLU A 127 62.18 5.56 -0.86
N GLY A 128 62.11 4.30 -1.30
CA GLY A 128 63.19 3.34 -1.16
C GLY A 128 64.50 3.80 -1.81
N ILE A 129 64.44 4.29 -3.05
CA ILE A 129 65.60 4.86 -3.78
C ILE A 129 66.17 6.04 -2.99
N LYS A 130 65.31 6.98 -2.58
CA LYS A 130 65.70 8.18 -1.84
C LYS A 130 66.40 7.85 -0.51
N GLN A 131 65.89 6.90 0.25
CA GLN A 131 66.47 6.49 1.53
C GLN A 131 67.75 5.67 1.34
N GLY A 132 67.80 4.79 0.35
CA GLY A 132 69.01 4.06 -0.02
C GLY A 132 70.15 4.99 -0.44
N PHE A 133 69.85 6.02 -1.23
CA PHE A 133 70.80 7.05 -1.62
C PHE A 133 71.34 7.83 -0.42
N LYS A 134 70.47 8.26 0.50
CA LYS A 134 70.88 8.91 1.77
C LYS A 134 71.78 8.03 2.63
N ALA A 135 71.49 6.73 2.70
CA ALA A 135 72.24 5.78 3.52
C ALA A 135 73.62 5.43 2.96
N ALA A 136 73.79 5.51 1.62
CA ALA A 136 75.04 5.16 0.95
C ALA A 136 76.20 6.16 1.20
N HIS A 137 75.94 7.31 1.82
CA HIS A 137 76.93 8.31 2.25
C HIS A 137 77.89 8.86 1.17
N ASP A 138 77.67 8.55 -0.11
CA ASP A 138 78.45 9.04 -1.26
C ASP A 138 77.79 10.28 -1.92
N SER A 139 78.24 11.46 -1.47
CA SER A 139 78.76 12.57 -2.29
C SER A 139 77.94 13.18 -3.47
N ILE A 140 77.79 14.52 -3.45
CA ILE A 140 77.72 15.49 -4.58
C ILE A 140 76.51 15.41 -5.54
N ARG A 141 75.85 14.27 -5.72
CA ARG A 141 74.71 14.10 -6.64
C ARG A 141 73.37 14.03 -5.92
N SER A 142 72.30 14.26 -6.68
CA SER A 142 70.93 14.29 -6.19
C SER A 142 70.22 12.96 -6.48
N ALA A 143 69.29 12.54 -5.61
CA ALA A 143 68.56 11.27 -5.75
C ALA A 143 67.73 11.18 -7.04
N GLU A 144 67.39 12.34 -7.61
CA GLU A 144 66.65 12.52 -8.85
C GLU A 144 67.46 12.08 -10.09
N GLU A 145 68.77 11.87 -9.97
CA GLU A 145 69.62 11.31 -11.04
C GLU A 145 69.64 9.77 -11.06
N VAL A 146 68.98 9.11 -10.09
CA VAL A 146 68.93 7.65 -10.01
C VAL A 146 67.94 7.10 -11.04
N TYR A 147 68.40 6.14 -11.85
CA TYR A 147 67.55 5.47 -12.83
C TYR A 147 66.32 4.85 -12.17
N GLY A 148 65.13 5.19 -12.68
CA GLY A 148 63.84 4.73 -12.14
C GLY A 148 63.27 5.61 -11.02
N TYR A 149 63.93 6.72 -10.66
CA TYR A 149 63.33 7.76 -9.84
C TYR A 149 62.30 8.56 -10.63
N ASP A 150 61.15 8.81 -10.02
CA ASP A 150 60.03 9.60 -10.52
C ASP A 150 59.58 10.57 -9.42
N GLU A 151 59.91 11.83 -9.61
CA GLU A 151 59.56 12.93 -8.69
C GLU A 151 58.04 13.16 -8.60
N GLY A 152 57.30 12.79 -9.66
CA GLY A 152 55.85 12.96 -9.77
C GLY A 152 55.03 11.84 -9.10
N ALA A 153 55.65 10.76 -8.63
CA ALA A 153 54.93 9.59 -8.11
C ALA A 153 53.95 9.93 -6.98
N LYS A 154 54.28 10.93 -6.15
CA LYS A 154 53.40 11.38 -5.06
C LYS A 154 52.16 12.11 -5.58
N GLU A 155 52.29 12.95 -6.60
CA GLU A 155 51.15 13.65 -7.22
C GLU A 155 50.23 12.66 -7.95
N VAL A 156 50.82 11.62 -8.57
CA VAL A 156 50.07 10.51 -9.18
C VAL A 156 49.28 9.74 -8.12
N LEU A 157 49.88 9.45 -6.96
CA LEU A 157 49.16 8.84 -5.83
C LEU A 157 48.01 9.72 -5.32
N GLU A 158 48.23 11.02 -5.14
CA GLU A 158 47.18 11.96 -4.74
C GLU A 158 46.03 12.01 -5.76
N THR A 159 46.36 11.92 -7.06
CA THR A 159 45.37 11.84 -8.14
C THR A 159 44.58 10.52 -8.09
N ALA A 160 45.26 9.39 -7.88
CA ALA A 160 44.62 8.08 -7.75
C ALA A 160 43.72 7.98 -6.52
N ILE A 161 44.12 8.57 -5.38
CA ILE A 161 43.27 8.68 -4.18
C ILE A 161 42.02 9.49 -4.49
N LYS A 162 42.17 10.67 -5.13
CA LYS A 162 41.01 11.48 -5.53
C LYS A 162 40.09 10.73 -6.50
N ALA A 163 40.64 9.92 -7.40
CA ALA A 163 39.83 9.07 -8.28
C ALA A 163 39.08 7.99 -7.47
N PHE A 164 39.72 7.37 -6.48
CA PHE A 164 39.11 6.38 -5.58
C PHE A 164 38.06 6.97 -4.63
N ASP A 165 38.18 8.23 -4.23
CA ASP A 165 37.16 8.86 -3.39
C ASP A 165 35.91 9.27 -4.20
N ASN A 166 36.07 9.56 -5.50
CA ASN A 166 35.01 10.13 -6.34
C ASN A 166 34.50 9.20 -7.45
N PHE A 167 34.96 7.95 -7.52
CA PHE A 167 34.49 7.06 -8.58
C PHE A 167 33.02 6.70 -8.38
N HIS A 168 32.34 6.55 -9.51
CA HIS A 168 30.95 6.16 -9.58
C HIS A 168 30.85 4.72 -10.09
N ILE A 169 29.94 3.95 -9.52
CA ILE A 169 29.67 2.57 -9.94
C ILE A 169 28.35 2.57 -10.71
N SER A 170 28.45 2.54 -12.04
CA SER A 170 27.31 2.62 -12.96
C SER A 170 26.22 1.58 -12.68
N VAL A 171 26.61 0.37 -12.25
CA VAL A 171 25.67 -0.71 -11.96
C VAL A 171 24.76 -0.42 -10.76
N LEU A 172 25.16 0.48 -9.84
CA LEU A 172 24.30 0.90 -8.74
C LEU A 172 23.10 1.72 -9.21
N ASP A 173 23.23 2.47 -10.31
CA ASP A 173 22.10 3.20 -10.90
C ASP A 173 21.07 2.23 -11.46
N LYS A 174 21.53 1.16 -12.13
CA LYS A 174 20.65 0.10 -12.65
C LYS A 174 19.92 -0.65 -11.53
N VAL A 175 20.54 -0.78 -10.36
CA VAL A 175 19.86 -1.32 -9.16
C VAL A 175 18.85 -0.32 -8.61
N ALA A 176 19.16 0.99 -8.62
CA ALA A 176 18.24 2.03 -8.18
C ALA A 176 16.97 2.11 -9.04
N ASP A 177 17.07 1.87 -10.35
CA ASP A 177 15.93 1.78 -11.28
C ASP A 177 14.92 0.66 -10.94
N LEU A 178 15.30 -0.26 -10.05
CA LEU A 178 14.46 -1.36 -9.59
C LEU A 178 13.60 -1.01 -8.36
N VAL A 179 13.71 0.19 -7.78
CA VAL A 179 13.07 0.55 -6.50
C VAL A 179 11.55 0.33 -6.48
N ASP A 180 10.87 0.64 -7.60
CA ASP A 180 9.41 0.51 -7.74
C ASP A 180 8.99 -0.77 -8.50
N LYS A 181 9.93 -1.70 -8.73
CA LYS A 181 9.64 -2.93 -9.47
C LYS A 181 9.13 -4.04 -8.53
N PRO A 182 8.21 -4.90 -8.99
CA PRO A 182 7.77 -6.07 -8.22
C PRO A 182 8.95 -6.99 -7.87
N LEU A 183 8.86 -7.67 -6.73
CA LEU A 183 9.93 -8.57 -6.26
C LEU A 183 10.32 -9.64 -7.30
N SER A 184 9.34 -10.15 -8.06
CA SER A 184 9.58 -11.14 -9.11
C SER A 184 10.55 -10.64 -10.18
N VAL A 185 10.43 -9.36 -10.56
CA VAL A 185 11.30 -8.70 -11.54
C VAL A 185 12.70 -8.50 -10.95
N ILE A 186 12.80 -8.06 -9.69
CA ILE A 186 14.07 -7.86 -9.00
C ILE A 186 14.84 -9.18 -8.90
N LYS A 187 14.17 -10.26 -8.47
CA LYS A 187 14.77 -11.60 -8.37
C LYS A 187 15.27 -12.11 -9.71
N GLN A 188 14.46 -11.99 -10.76
CA GLN A 188 14.86 -12.40 -12.09
C GLN A 188 16.13 -11.67 -12.54
N LYS A 189 16.25 -10.36 -12.26
CA LYS A 189 17.46 -9.60 -12.54
C LYS A 189 18.66 -10.08 -11.74
N SER A 190 18.47 -10.48 -10.49
CA SER A 190 19.54 -10.96 -9.62
C SER A 190 20.12 -12.32 -10.02
N GLU A 191 19.33 -13.15 -10.71
CA GLU A 191 19.71 -14.48 -11.15
C GLU A 191 20.47 -14.47 -12.50
N LEU A 192 20.38 -13.37 -13.26
CA LEU A 192 21.07 -13.26 -14.53
C LEU A 192 22.60 -13.21 -14.33
N PRO A 193 23.37 -13.83 -15.24
CA PRO A 193 24.82 -13.72 -15.22
C PRO A 193 25.22 -12.26 -15.43
N ILE A 194 26.14 -11.79 -14.60
CA ILE A 194 26.70 -10.44 -14.68
C ILE A 194 27.61 -10.39 -15.91
N VAL A 195 27.25 -9.58 -16.90
CA VAL A 195 27.97 -9.41 -18.17
C VAL A 195 28.54 -8.00 -18.28
N LYS A 196 29.55 -7.80 -19.15
CA LYS A 196 30.22 -6.49 -19.30
C LYS A 196 29.25 -5.36 -19.68
N GLU A 197 28.21 -5.68 -20.45
CA GLU A 197 27.13 -4.76 -20.84
C GLU A 197 26.36 -4.21 -19.62
N ASP A 198 26.38 -4.92 -18.47
CA ASP A 198 25.76 -4.43 -17.23
C ASP A 198 26.49 -3.23 -16.63
N PHE A 199 27.72 -2.94 -17.07
CA PHE A 199 28.53 -1.79 -16.64
C PHE A 199 28.67 -0.71 -17.71
N GLU A 200 28.07 -0.91 -18.89
CA GLU A 200 28.00 0.11 -19.94
C GLU A 200 26.75 0.97 -19.72
N ALA A 201 26.92 2.29 -19.76
CA ALA A 201 25.86 3.29 -19.61
C ALA A 201 25.18 3.60 -20.95
#